data_AF-A0A1I1ZJC4-F1
#
_entry.id   AF-A0A1I1ZJC4-F1
#
_cell.length_a   1.000
_cell.length_b   1.000
_cell.length_c   1.000
_cell.angle_alpha   90.00
_cell.angle_beta   90.00
_cell.angle_gamma   90.00
#
_symmetry.space_group_name_H-M   'P 1'
#
loop_
_entity.id
_entity.type
_entity.pdbx_description
1 polymer ?
#
loop_
_entity_poly.entity_id
_entity_poly.type
_entity_poly.pdbx_seq_one_letter_code
_entity_poly.pdbx_strand_id
1 'polypeptide(L)'
;MRVFIGTDHAGLEFKEHLKRVLADAGHEPVDCGAFSYDAQDDYPPFCFEVGERTVTEPGSLGVVIGGSGNGEQIAANKVPGVRAALVWNTATAQLARQHNDANVVSIGARQHSPEEAADLVLEFLRTDFSGDERHVRRIGLISDYERDRHRPAGGQPTT
;
A
#
# COMPACT_ATOMS: atom_id res chain seq x y z
N MET A 1 12.50 -0.29 -9.20
CA MET A 1 11.96 0.99 -8.64
C MET A 1 12.16 1.02 -7.13
N ARG A 2 12.09 2.19 -6.50
CA ARG A 2 12.13 2.30 -5.04
C ARG A 2 10.83 1.81 -4.41
N VAL A 3 10.92 1.01 -3.34
CA VAL A 3 9.77 0.44 -2.64
C VAL A 3 9.92 0.66 -1.13
N PHE A 4 9.05 1.46 -0.52
CA PHE A 4 9.04 1.67 0.94
C PHE A 4 8.29 0.55 1.62
N ILE A 5 8.85 -0.02 2.70
CA ILE A 5 8.27 -1.19 3.37
C ILE A 5 8.13 -0.92 4.85
N GLY A 6 6.93 -1.11 5.38
CA GLY A 6 6.59 -0.86 6.78
C GLY A 6 5.82 -2.04 7.40
N THR A 7 6.06 -2.35 8.66
CA THR A 7 5.36 -3.43 9.38
C THR A 7 5.39 -3.22 10.89
N ASP A 8 4.44 -3.83 11.60
CA ASP A 8 4.54 -4.10 13.03
C ASP A 8 5.28 -5.43 13.30
N HIS A 9 5.35 -5.84 14.55
CA HIS A 9 5.94 -7.13 14.94
C HIS A 9 5.35 -8.33 14.23
N ALA A 10 4.09 -8.28 13.78
CA ALA A 10 3.43 -9.41 13.15
C ALA A 10 3.96 -9.73 11.75
N GLY A 11 4.59 -8.76 11.08
CA GLY A 11 5.14 -8.93 9.73
C GLY A 11 6.66 -8.79 9.64
N LEU A 12 7.38 -8.66 10.75
CA LEU A 12 8.83 -8.41 10.75
C LEU A 12 9.64 -9.47 9.98
N GLU A 13 9.40 -10.76 10.22
CA GLU A 13 10.11 -11.84 9.52
C GLU A 13 9.81 -11.82 8.01
N PHE A 14 8.54 -11.59 7.66
CA PHE A 14 8.12 -11.50 6.27
C PHE A 14 8.71 -10.26 5.57
N LYS A 15 8.83 -9.11 6.25
CA LYS A 15 9.49 -7.92 5.70
C LYS A 15 10.92 -8.22 5.28
N GLU A 16 11.70 -8.94 6.09
CA GLU A 16 13.07 -9.29 5.75
C GLU A 16 13.16 -10.26 4.57
N HIS A 17 12.23 -11.22 4.47
CA HIS A 17 12.10 -12.06 3.28
C HIS A 17 11.75 -11.23 2.04
N LEU A 18 10.73 -10.38 2.13
CA LEU A 18 10.25 -9.55 1.03
C LEU A 18 11.32 -8.59 0.51
N LYS A 19 12.13 -7.98 1.39
CA LYS A 19 13.27 -7.13 0.99
C LYS A 19 14.23 -7.88 0.06
N ARG A 20 14.52 -9.16 0.32
CA ARG A 20 15.39 -9.97 -0.54
C ARG A 20 14.72 -10.24 -1.88
N VAL A 21 13.47 -10.68 -1.87
CA VAL A 21 12.68 -10.94 -3.09
C VAL A 21 12.60 -9.70 -3.99
N LEU A 22 12.38 -8.53 -3.40
CA LEU A 22 12.32 -7.26 -4.13
C LEU A 22 13.68 -6.88 -4.72
N ALA A 23 14.77 -7.05 -3.97
CA ALA A 23 16.11 -6.79 -4.48
C ALA A 23 16.46 -7.73 -5.65
N ASP A 24 16.15 -9.02 -5.53
CA ASP A 24 16.37 -10.02 -6.58
C ASP A 24 15.54 -9.72 -7.85
N ALA A 25 14.36 -9.13 -7.68
CA ALA A 25 13.51 -8.65 -8.77
C ALA A 25 13.93 -7.28 -9.34
N GLY A 26 15.05 -6.70 -8.88
CA GLY A 26 15.59 -5.43 -9.40
C GLY A 26 14.95 -4.16 -8.82
N HIS A 27 14.27 -4.28 -7.67
CA HIS A 27 13.75 -3.15 -6.93
C HIS A 27 14.74 -2.67 -5.86
N GLU A 28 14.54 -1.45 -5.36
CA GLU A 28 15.31 -0.84 -4.27
C GLU A 28 14.40 -0.77 -3.03
N PRO A 29 14.36 -1.83 -2.21
CA PRO A 29 13.55 -1.82 -0.99
C PRO A 29 14.17 -0.91 0.07
N VAL A 30 13.35 -0.05 0.66
CA VAL A 30 13.72 0.88 1.73
C VAL A 30 12.89 0.56 2.96
N ASP A 31 13.57 0.21 4.05
CA ASP A 31 12.97 -0.21 5.30
C ASP A 31 12.52 1.00 6.13
N CYS A 32 11.22 1.10 6.38
CA CYS A 32 10.60 2.13 7.22
C CYS A 32 10.26 1.61 8.62
N GLY A 33 10.73 0.40 8.95
CA GLY A 33 10.49 -0.27 10.23
C GLY A 33 9.29 -1.23 10.20
N ALA A 34 9.01 -1.95 11.28
CA ALA A 34 9.80 -2.05 12.50
C ALA A 34 11.23 -2.58 12.23
N PHE A 35 12.20 -2.08 12.99
CA PHE A 35 13.62 -2.44 12.82
C PHE A 35 14.05 -3.58 13.76
N SER A 36 13.23 -3.88 14.76
CA SER A 36 13.45 -4.92 15.76
C SER A 36 12.09 -5.46 16.20
N TYR A 37 12.07 -6.69 16.71
CA TYR A 37 10.85 -7.30 17.23
C TYR A 37 10.47 -6.68 18.58
N ASP A 38 9.27 -6.14 18.67
CA ASP A 38 8.60 -5.77 19.91
C ASP A 38 7.15 -6.24 19.85
N ALA A 39 6.80 -7.25 20.64
CA ALA A 39 5.46 -7.86 20.63
C ALA A 39 4.31 -6.90 21.01
N GLN A 40 4.62 -5.68 21.45
CA GLN A 40 3.65 -4.65 21.81
C GLN A 40 3.75 -3.40 20.92
N ASP A 41 4.51 -3.45 19.82
CA ASP A 41 4.57 -2.31 18.90
C ASP A 41 3.23 -2.07 18.18
N ASP A 42 3.08 -0.84 17.69
CA ASP A 42 1.88 -0.36 17.05
C ASP A 42 2.15 -0.11 15.56
N TYR A 43 1.35 -0.70 14.68
CA TYR A 43 1.49 -0.55 13.22
C TYR A 43 1.37 0.89 12.65
N PRO A 44 0.58 1.83 13.20
CA PRO A 44 0.28 3.09 12.50
C PRO A 44 1.50 3.95 12.15
N PRO A 45 2.47 4.20 13.05
CA PRO A 45 3.65 5.02 12.73
C PRO A 45 4.44 4.50 11.51
N PHE A 46 4.63 3.18 11.39
CA PHE A 46 5.33 2.59 10.25
C PHE A 46 4.53 2.76 8.95
N CYS A 47 3.20 2.65 9.03
CA CYS A 47 2.32 2.85 7.88
C CYS A 47 2.29 4.31 7.42
N PHE A 48 2.34 5.27 8.36
CA PHE A 48 2.43 6.69 8.05
C PHE A 48 3.75 7.02 7.35
N GLU A 49 4.87 6.53 7.88
CA GLU A 49 6.20 6.73 7.27
C GLU A 49 6.25 6.19 5.83
N VAL A 50 5.76 4.98 5.58
CA VAL A 50 5.64 4.43 4.22
C VAL A 50 4.78 5.31 3.33
N GLY A 51 3.62 5.75 3.83
CA GLY A 51 2.69 6.60 3.10
C GLY A 51 3.29 7.94 2.71
N GLU A 52 3.91 8.64 3.68
CA GLU A 52 4.49 9.97 3.48
C GLU A 52 5.63 9.93 2.47
N ARG A 53 6.52 8.93 2.57
CA ARG A 53 7.61 8.76 1.62
C ARG A 53 7.13 8.37 0.23
N THR A 54 6.13 7.50 0.14
CA THR A 54 5.53 7.11 -1.15
C THR A 54 4.94 8.31 -1.89
N VAL A 55 4.30 9.24 -1.17
CA VAL A 55 3.71 10.45 -1.77
C VAL A 55 4.79 11.48 -2.14
N THR A 56 5.82 11.63 -1.33
CA THR A 56 6.85 12.68 -1.50
C THR A 56 7.99 12.30 -2.43
N GLU A 57 8.17 11.01 -2.74
CA GLU A 57 9.17 10.50 -3.67
C GLU A 57 8.52 9.91 -4.94
N PRO A 58 8.25 10.72 -5.99
CA PRO A 58 7.57 10.26 -7.21
C PRO A 58 8.26 9.08 -7.88
N GLY A 59 7.46 8.13 -8.38
CA GLY A 59 7.96 6.91 -9.03
C GLY A 59 8.31 5.78 -8.05
N SER A 60 8.05 5.97 -6.76
CA SER A 60 8.09 4.93 -5.74
C SER A 60 6.71 4.29 -5.50
N LEU A 61 6.71 3.14 -4.84
CA LEU A 61 5.51 2.48 -4.30
C LEU A 61 5.76 2.08 -2.85
N GLY A 62 4.68 1.90 -2.08
CA GLY A 62 4.74 1.47 -0.68
C GLY A 62 4.16 0.07 -0.46
N VAL A 63 4.69 -0.62 0.54
CA VAL A 63 4.18 -1.89 1.07
C VAL A 63 4.01 -1.75 2.57
N VAL A 64 2.82 -2.02 3.08
CA VAL A 64 2.58 -2.11 4.53
C VAL A 64 2.12 -3.53 4.90
N ILE A 65 2.59 -4.04 6.02
CA ILE A 65 2.45 -5.45 6.40
C ILE A 65 1.99 -5.52 7.85
N GLY A 66 0.99 -6.36 8.12
CA GLY A 66 0.65 -6.73 9.49
C GLY A 66 -0.01 -8.10 9.53
N GLY A 67 -0.70 -8.43 10.63
CA GLY A 67 -1.35 -9.73 10.77
C GLY A 67 -2.42 -9.98 9.71
N SER A 68 -3.28 -8.99 9.45
CA SER A 68 -4.35 -9.06 8.43
C SER A 68 -4.17 -8.09 7.26
N GLY A 69 -3.35 -7.05 7.41
CA GLY A 69 -3.21 -5.97 6.43
C GLY A 69 -4.31 -4.89 6.53
N ASN A 70 -5.41 -5.12 7.25
CA ASN A 70 -6.51 -4.15 7.32
C ASN A 70 -6.13 -2.90 8.12
N GLY A 71 -5.58 -3.07 9.32
CA GLY A 71 -5.18 -1.92 10.15
C GLY A 71 -4.16 -1.05 9.42
N GLU A 72 -3.23 -1.70 8.74
CA GLU A 72 -2.12 -1.08 8.05
C GLU A 72 -2.60 -0.23 6.87
N GLN A 73 -3.50 -0.75 6.03
CA GLN A 73 -4.06 0.07 4.95
C GLN A 73 -5.01 1.16 5.46
N ILE A 74 -5.73 0.95 6.58
CA ILE A 74 -6.55 2.00 7.20
C ILE A 74 -5.66 3.16 7.64
N ALA A 75 -4.53 2.87 8.28
CA ALA A 75 -3.55 3.87 8.71
C ALA A 75 -2.89 4.57 7.51
N ALA A 76 -2.36 3.81 6.55
CA ALA A 76 -1.70 4.39 5.38
C ALA A 76 -2.64 5.33 4.60
N ASN A 77 -3.92 4.98 4.44
CA ASN A 77 -4.94 5.84 3.79
C ASN A 77 -5.27 7.13 4.57
N LYS A 78 -4.74 7.34 5.79
CA LYS A 78 -4.86 8.64 6.49
C LYS A 78 -3.82 9.65 6.05
N VAL A 79 -2.75 9.22 5.39
CA VAL A 79 -1.75 10.11 4.81
C VAL A 79 -2.30 10.74 3.54
N PRO A 80 -2.39 12.08 3.44
CA PRO A 80 -2.90 12.75 2.26
C PRO A 80 -2.18 12.31 0.97
N GLY A 81 -2.95 11.90 -0.04
CA GLY A 81 -2.44 11.43 -1.33
C GLY A 81 -2.13 9.93 -1.40
N VAL A 82 -2.22 9.21 -0.29
CA VAL A 82 -2.10 7.74 -0.29
C VAL A 82 -3.42 7.11 -0.74
N ARG A 83 -3.29 6.08 -1.58
CA ARG A 83 -4.33 5.13 -1.93
C ARG A 83 -3.78 3.74 -1.64
N ALA A 84 -4.04 3.27 -0.43
CA ALA A 84 -3.59 1.96 0.05
C ALA A 84 -4.66 0.89 -0.17
N ALA A 85 -4.33 -0.19 -0.88
CA ALA A 85 -5.23 -1.29 -1.16
C ALA A 85 -4.83 -2.55 -0.37
N LEU A 86 -5.80 -3.22 0.26
CA LEU A 86 -5.60 -4.57 0.79
C LEU A 86 -5.60 -5.57 -0.38
N VAL A 87 -4.50 -6.29 -0.53
CA VAL A 87 -4.35 -7.35 -1.53
C VAL A 87 -4.40 -8.69 -0.83
N TRP A 88 -5.23 -9.60 -1.34
CA TRP A 88 -5.41 -10.95 -0.78
C TRP A 88 -5.54 -12.04 -1.87
N ASN A 89 -5.41 -11.65 -3.13
CA ASN A 89 -5.28 -12.54 -4.29
C ASN A 89 -4.75 -11.75 -5.50
N THR A 90 -4.33 -12.46 -6.55
CA THR A 90 -3.75 -11.86 -7.77
C THR A 90 -4.67 -10.83 -8.43
N ALA A 91 -5.98 -11.09 -8.47
CA ALA A 91 -6.93 -10.16 -9.08
C ALA A 91 -6.98 -8.84 -8.30
N THR A 92 -6.97 -8.88 -6.97
CA THR A 92 -6.92 -7.65 -6.15
C THR A 92 -5.61 -6.89 -6.28
N ALA A 93 -4.48 -7.58 -6.45
CA ALA A 93 -3.19 -6.94 -6.73
C ALA A 93 -3.23 -6.15 -8.05
N GLN A 94 -3.76 -6.77 -9.11
CA GLN A 94 -3.92 -6.14 -10.41
C GLN A 94 -4.90 -4.98 -10.38
N LEU A 95 -6.09 -5.20 -9.82
CA LEU A 95 -7.15 -4.19 -9.77
C LEU A 95 -6.75 -2.98 -8.93
N ALA A 96 -6.00 -3.19 -7.83
CA ALA A 96 -5.48 -2.09 -7.02
C ALA A 96 -4.65 -1.10 -7.86
N ARG A 97 -3.79 -1.59 -8.74
CA ARG A 97 -3.04 -0.73 -9.66
C ARG A 97 -3.92 -0.23 -10.79
N GLN A 98 -4.54 -1.14 -11.55
CA GLN A 98 -5.26 -0.82 -12.79
C GLN A 98 -6.43 0.16 -12.57
N HIS A 99 -7.19 0.01 -11.48
CA HIS A 99 -8.44 0.75 -11.27
C HIS A 99 -8.31 1.88 -10.26
N ASN A 100 -7.46 1.72 -9.24
CA ASN A 100 -7.35 2.65 -8.13
C ASN A 100 -6.07 3.49 -8.19
N ASP A 101 -5.15 3.16 -9.10
CA ASP A 101 -3.78 3.66 -9.09
C ASP A 101 -3.23 3.68 -7.66
N ALA A 102 -3.44 2.58 -6.93
CA ALA A 102 -3.03 2.47 -5.53
C ALA A 102 -1.50 2.58 -5.48
N ASN A 103 -1.00 3.53 -4.71
CA ASN A 103 0.45 3.75 -4.55
C ASN A 103 1.02 2.97 -3.36
N VAL A 104 0.16 2.43 -2.49
CA VAL A 104 0.54 1.54 -1.39
C VAL A 104 -0.24 0.23 -1.49
N VAL A 105 0.44 -0.90 -1.33
CA VAL A 105 -0.19 -2.21 -1.13
C VAL A 105 -0.11 -2.58 0.35
N SER A 106 -1.19 -3.16 0.87
CA SER A 106 -1.19 -3.81 2.17
C SER A 106 -1.42 -5.30 2.03
N ILE A 107 -0.70 -6.08 2.83
CA ILE A 107 -0.74 -7.54 2.81
C ILE A 107 -0.81 -8.10 4.24
N GLY A 108 -1.65 -9.11 4.43
CA GLY A 108 -1.77 -9.82 5.70
C GLY A 108 -0.78 -10.98 5.77
N ALA A 109 0.31 -10.82 6.52
CA ALA A 109 1.36 -11.84 6.62
C ALA A 109 0.87 -13.16 7.26
N ARG A 110 -0.24 -13.15 8.02
CA ARG A 110 -0.84 -14.37 8.59
C ARG A 110 -1.93 -14.99 7.71
N GLN A 111 -2.21 -14.41 6.54
CA GLN A 111 -3.28 -14.84 5.65
C GLN A 111 -2.79 -15.68 4.46
N HIS A 112 -1.47 -15.71 4.23
CA HIS A 112 -0.83 -16.32 3.07
C HIS A 112 0.46 -17.04 3.49
N SER A 113 1.00 -17.90 2.63
CA SER A 113 2.41 -18.29 2.78
C SER A 113 3.32 -17.09 2.47
N PRO A 114 4.57 -17.05 2.98
CA PRO A 114 5.52 -16.00 2.63
C PRO A 114 5.73 -15.85 1.12
N GLU A 115 5.80 -16.96 0.39
CA GLU A 115 5.98 -16.97 -1.06
C GLU A 115 4.76 -16.40 -1.78
N GLU A 116 3.55 -16.83 -1.40
CA GLU A 116 2.30 -16.29 -1.96
C GLU A 116 2.18 -14.78 -1.68
N ALA A 117 2.45 -14.34 -0.45
CA ALA A 117 2.42 -12.93 -0.10
C ALA A 117 3.43 -12.11 -0.92
N ALA A 118 4.64 -12.64 -1.13
CA ALA A 118 5.65 -11.99 -1.95
C ALA A 118 5.22 -11.90 -3.43
N ASP A 119 4.66 -12.97 -3.99
CA ASP A 119 4.14 -13.00 -5.36
C ASP A 119 3.00 -11.98 -5.55
N LEU A 120 2.12 -11.82 -4.57
CA LEU A 120 1.06 -10.82 -4.59
C LEU A 120 1.61 -9.39 -4.57
N VAL A 121 2.65 -9.13 -3.78
CA VAL A 121 3.33 -7.83 -3.78
C VAL A 121 4.01 -7.58 -5.12
N LEU A 122 4.71 -8.57 -5.69
CA LEU A 122 5.34 -8.44 -7.01
C LEU A 122 4.31 -8.22 -8.13
N GLU A 123 3.16 -8.89 -8.07
CA GLU A 123 2.04 -8.66 -8.99
C GLU A 123 1.58 -7.20 -8.94
N PHE A 124 1.42 -6.66 -7.73
CA PHE A 124 1.08 -5.26 -7.56
C PHE A 124 2.16 -4.33 -8.12
N LEU A 125 3.44 -4.59 -7.85
CA LEU A 125 4.53 -3.71 -8.29
C LEU A 125 4.74 -3.71 -9.80
N ARG A 126 4.48 -4.83 -10.48
CA ARG A 126 4.63 -4.96 -11.94
C ARG A 126 3.42 -4.47 -12.73
N THR A 127 2.28 -4.30 -12.08
CA THR A 127 1.04 -3.90 -12.76
C THR A 127 0.97 -2.38 -12.89
N ASP A 128 0.85 -1.93 -14.13
CA ASP A 128 0.68 -0.51 -14.43
C ASP A 128 -0.76 -0.03 -14.20
N PHE A 129 -0.91 1.26 -13.90
CA PHE A 129 -2.22 1.90 -13.90
C PHE A 129 -2.80 1.93 -15.32
N SER A 130 -4.08 1.60 -15.46
CA SER A 130 -4.73 1.49 -16.77
C SER A 130 -4.87 2.83 -17.51
N GLY A 131 -4.94 3.95 -16.79
CA GLY A 131 -5.21 5.26 -17.37
C GLY A 131 -6.62 5.46 -17.91
N ASP A 132 -7.56 4.52 -17.71
CA ASP A 132 -8.95 4.66 -18.17
C ASP A 132 -9.60 5.92 -17.56
N GLU A 133 -10.24 6.73 -18.41
CA GLU A 133 -10.89 7.99 -18.02
C GLU A 133 -11.86 7.85 -16.85
N ARG A 134 -12.54 6.70 -16.72
CA ARG A 134 -13.46 6.46 -15.59
C ARG A 134 -12.71 6.31 -14.27
N HIS A 135 -11.51 5.72 -14.29
CA HIS A 135 -10.68 5.49 -13.12
C HIS A 135 -9.99 6.79 -12.71
N VAL A 136 -9.43 7.52 -13.68
CA VAL A 136 -8.87 8.86 -13.47
C VAL A 136 -9.90 9.81 -12.84
N ARG A 137 -11.13 9.85 -13.38
CA ARG A 137 -12.20 10.70 -12.82
C ARG A 137 -12.54 10.33 -11.37
N ARG A 138 -12.66 9.04 -11.05
CA ARG A 138 -12.98 8.57 -9.70
C ARG A 138 -11.88 8.90 -8.69
N ILE A 139 -10.61 8.73 -9.09
CA ILE A 139 -9.46 9.14 -8.28
C ILE A 139 -9.50 10.66 -8.04
N GLY A 140 -9.79 11.45 -9.07
CA GLY A 140 -9.96 12.90 -8.95
C GLY A 140 -11.02 13.29 -7.91
N LEU A 141 -12.19 12.63 -7.92
CA LEU A 141 -13.25 12.86 -6.92
C LEU A 141 -12.78 12.55 -5.48
N ILE A 142 -11.98 11.49 -5.29
CA ILE A 142 -11.41 11.14 -3.97
C ILE A 142 -10.41 12.22 -3.54
N SER A 143 -9.50 12.61 -4.44
CA SER A 143 -8.51 13.66 -4.16
C SER A 143 -9.15 15.02 -3.89
N ASP A 144 -10.26 15.35 -4.54
CA ASP A 144 -11.02 16.57 -4.29
C ASP A 144 -11.62 16.56 -2.88
N TYR A 145 -12.24 15.46 -2.46
CA TYR A 145 -12.77 15.29 -1.10
C TYR A 145 -11.66 15.34 -0.04
N GLU A 146 -10.50 14.75 -0.33
CA GLU A 146 -9.36 14.76 0.59
C GLU A 146 -8.85 16.18 0.85
N ARG A 147 -8.77 17.02 -0.19
CA ARG A 147 -8.34 18.43 -0.06
C ARG A 147 -9.39 19.32 0.61
N ASP A 148 -10.67 19.05 0.40
CA ASP A 148 -11.78 19.84 0.93
C ASP A 148 -12.92 18.94 1.40
N ARG A 149 -12.79 18.44 2.64
CA ARG A 149 -13.71 17.48 3.27
C ARG A 149 -15.15 17.98 3.44
N HIS A 150 -15.41 19.26 3.17
CA HIS A 150 -16.73 19.88 3.29
C HIS A 150 -17.41 20.10 1.94
N ARG A 151 -16.71 19.85 0.84
CA ARG A 151 -17.28 19.96 -0.51
C ARG A 151 -17.82 18.59 -0.93
N PRO A 152 -19.09 18.48 -1.37
CA PRO A 152 -19.58 17.24 -1.94
C PRO A 152 -18.70 16.91 -3.16
N ALA A 153 -18.05 15.75 -3.14
CA ALA A 153 -17.39 15.22 -4.31
C ALA A 153 -18.43 15.22 -5.45
N GLY A 154 -18.08 15.74 -6.62
CA GLY A 154 -18.99 16.03 -7.74
C GLY A 154 -19.72 14.82 -8.38
N GLY A 155 -19.87 13.70 -7.67
CA GLY A 155 -20.80 12.61 -7.98
C GLY A 155 -21.73 12.44 -6.78
N GLN A 156 -22.96 12.93 -6.90
CA GLN A 156 -23.94 13.05 -5.82
C GLN A 156 -24.04 11.78 -4.94
N PRO A 157 -24.01 11.90 -3.60
CA PRO A 157 -24.91 11.11 -2.79
C PRO A 157 -26.31 11.67 -3.05
N THR A 158 -27.04 11.09 -4.01
CA THR A 158 -28.47 11.35 -4.14
C THR A 158 -29.15 10.87 -2.86
N THR A 159 -29.99 11.74 -2.31
CA THR A 159 -30.95 11.46 -1.23
C THR A 159 -31.68 10.13 -1.39
#